data_AF-A0A4V1RY21-F1
#
_entry.id   AF-A0A4V1RY21-F1
#
_cell.length_a   1.000
_cell.length_b   1.000
_cell.length_c   1.000
_cell.angle_alpha   90.00
_cell.angle_beta   90.00
_cell.angle_gamma   90.00
#
_symmetry.space_group_name_H-M   'P 1'
#
loop_
_entity.id
_entity.type
_entity.pdbx_description
1 polymer ?
#
loop_
_entity_poly.entity_id
_entity_poly.type
_entity_poly.pdbx_seq_one_letter_code
_entity_poly.pdbx_strand_id
1 'polypeptide(L)'
;MGPSSSIILSKSFPTSLRQLQISLDPESPPEDTISGRKWGPVLLQFVHLLPELSDLELSFEYRDEAGRFSEIAKDLYIPKLESVTLHLVDTTKEDITILLLCHHRRLRTVVLESIQLDGDLTAWRWLIEVVWRSLELDEFCILSSWAERKDEGFPFAKLEDITIVDNDSYNDVVRGLI
;
A
#
# COMPACT_ATOMS: atom_id res chain seq x y z
N MET A 1 -12.31 7.13 -41.45
CA MET A 1 -12.25 8.05 -40.29
C MET A 1 -13.47 7.75 -39.42
N GLY A 2 -13.30 6.89 -38.42
CA GLY A 2 -14.40 6.52 -37.50
C GLY A 2 -14.57 7.60 -36.41
N PRO A 3 -15.76 7.74 -35.82
CA PRO A 3 -16.00 8.73 -34.78
C PRO A 3 -15.13 8.40 -33.56
N SER A 4 -14.29 9.36 -33.16
CA SER A 4 -13.60 9.35 -31.88
C SER A 4 -14.64 9.22 -30.77
N SER A 5 -14.63 8.08 -30.09
CA SER A 5 -15.44 7.86 -28.89
C SER A 5 -14.77 8.60 -27.73
N SER A 6 -15.02 9.90 -27.64
CA SER A 6 -14.78 10.66 -26.40
C SER A 6 -15.89 10.28 -25.43
N ILE A 7 -15.58 9.42 -24.45
CA ILE A 7 -16.44 9.21 -23.29
C ILE A 7 -16.44 10.53 -22.52
N ILE A 8 -17.53 11.28 -22.64
CA ILE A 8 -17.81 12.40 -21.75
C ILE A 8 -18.20 11.75 -20.42
N LEU A 9 -17.22 11.53 -19.55
CA LEU A 9 -17.48 11.27 -18.14
C LEU A 9 -18.27 12.47 -17.62
N SER A 10 -19.55 12.24 -17.32
CA SER A 10 -20.45 13.22 -16.74
C SER A 10 -19.78 13.93 -15.55
N LYS A 11 -19.84 15.26 -15.59
CA LYS A 11 -19.11 16.28 -14.81
C LYS A 11 -19.31 16.28 -13.27
N SER A 12 -19.63 15.17 -12.63
CA SER A 12 -19.73 15.10 -11.17
C SER A 12 -19.05 13.86 -10.66
N PHE A 13 -17.74 13.97 -10.41
CA PHE A 13 -17.07 13.03 -9.51
C PHE A 13 -17.71 13.15 -8.12
N PRO A 14 -17.78 12.06 -7.35
CA PRO A 14 -18.37 12.09 -6.02
C PRO A 14 -17.45 12.92 -5.11
N THR A 15 -17.73 14.22 -5.02
CA THR A 15 -16.96 15.17 -4.21
C THR A 15 -17.10 14.92 -2.72
N SER A 16 -17.91 13.96 -2.30
CA SER A 16 -18.11 13.56 -0.90
C SER A 16 -17.62 12.15 -0.59
N LEU A 17 -16.99 11.46 -1.55
CA LEU A 17 -16.46 10.12 -1.31
C LEU A 17 -15.28 10.21 -0.35
N ARG A 18 -15.44 9.63 0.84
CA ARG A 18 -14.44 9.60 1.91
C ARG A 18 -13.72 8.27 2.01
N GLN A 19 -14.39 7.20 1.58
CA GLN A 19 -13.90 5.83 1.71
C GLN A 19 -13.89 5.18 0.34
N LEU A 20 -12.78 4.54 0.00
CA LEU A 20 -12.59 3.87 -1.27
C LEU A 20 -11.86 2.55 -1.03
N GLN A 21 -12.49 1.46 -1.45
CA GLN A 21 -11.87 0.15 -1.54
C GLN A 21 -11.70 -0.20 -3.01
N ILE A 22 -10.48 -0.55 -3.40
CA ILE A 22 -10.15 -0.99 -4.76
C ILE A 22 -9.42 -2.32 -4.65
N SER A 23 -9.85 -3.27 -5.47
CA SER A 23 -9.12 -4.51 -5.76
C SER A 23 -8.62 -4.45 -7.19
N LEU A 24 -7.32 -4.65 -7.37
CA LEU A 24 -6.65 -4.59 -8.65
C LEU A 24 -6.22 -5.98 -9.10
N ASP A 25 -6.36 -6.24 -10.40
CA ASP A 25 -5.74 -7.42 -11.00
C ASP A 25 -4.29 -7.06 -11.40
N PRO A 26 -3.26 -7.64 -10.76
CA PRO A 26 -1.86 -7.34 -11.07
C PRO A 26 -1.44 -7.81 -12.47
N GLU A 27 -2.15 -8.80 -13.03
CA GLU A 27 -1.87 -9.38 -14.35
C GLU A 27 -2.53 -8.59 -15.50
N SER A 28 -3.38 -7.63 -15.17
CA SER A 28 -4.13 -6.83 -16.14
C SER A 28 -3.44 -5.49 -16.44
N PRO A 29 -3.43 -5.02 -17.71
CA PRO A 29 -3.63 -5.81 -18.92
C PRO A 29 -2.43 -6.74 -19.17
N PRO A 30 -2.61 -7.87 -19.90
CA PRO A 30 -1.53 -8.80 -20.20
C PRO A 30 -0.35 -8.10 -20.90
N GLU A 31 0.88 -8.46 -20.49
CA GLU A 31 2.12 -7.83 -20.95
C GLU A 31 2.32 -7.88 -22.48
N ASP A 32 1.70 -8.84 -23.15
CA ASP A 32 1.80 -9.10 -24.59
C ASP A 32 1.11 -8.03 -25.46
N THR A 33 0.38 -7.10 -24.84
CA THR A 33 -0.32 -6.04 -25.59
C THR A 33 0.63 -4.88 -25.88
N ILE A 34 0.88 -4.63 -27.17
CA ILE A 34 1.70 -3.52 -27.74
C ILE A 34 1.23 -2.13 -27.27
N SER A 35 0.09 -2.05 -26.57
CA SER A 35 -0.49 -0.83 -25.99
C SER A 35 -0.92 -1.01 -24.53
N GLY A 36 -0.38 -2.01 -23.83
CA GLY A 36 -0.69 -2.37 -22.45
C GLY A 36 -0.61 -1.15 -21.53
N ARG A 37 -1.74 -0.44 -21.40
CA ARG A 37 -1.84 0.72 -20.54
C ARG A 37 -1.73 0.18 -19.13
N LYS A 38 -0.56 0.38 -18.52
CA LYS A 38 -0.37 0.24 -17.09
C LYS A 38 -1.53 0.96 -16.40
N TRP A 39 -2.29 0.25 -15.57
CA TRP A 39 -3.41 0.85 -14.85
C TRP A 39 -2.91 1.89 -13.83
N GLY A 40 -1.64 1.84 -13.41
CA GLY A 40 -1.04 2.75 -12.44
C GLY A 40 -1.34 4.23 -12.71
N PRO A 41 -0.92 4.80 -13.88
CA PRO A 41 -1.27 6.16 -14.25
C PRO A 41 -2.78 6.48 -14.24
N VAL A 42 -3.62 5.51 -14.61
CA VAL A 42 -5.08 5.69 -14.63
C VAL A 42 -5.65 5.71 -13.20
N LEU A 43 -5.15 4.84 -12.32
CA LEU A 43 -5.51 4.81 -10.90
C LEU A 43 -5.11 6.11 -10.23
N LEU A 44 -3.89 6.59 -10.46
CA LEU A 44 -3.42 7.85 -9.92
C LEU A 44 -4.37 8.98 -10.35
N GLN A 45 -4.69 9.09 -11.64
CA GLN A 45 -5.64 10.10 -12.12
C GLN A 45 -7.02 9.95 -11.47
N PHE A 46 -7.52 8.73 -11.30
CA PHE A 46 -8.81 8.47 -10.66
C PHE A 46 -8.84 8.94 -9.20
N VAL A 47 -7.81 8.59 -8.42
CA VAL A 47 -7.69 8.97 -7.01
C VAL A 47 -7.62 10.49 -6.83
N HIS A 48 -6.92 11.19 -7.72
CA HIS A 48 -6.83 12.66 -7.70
C HIS A 48 -8.19 13.37 -7.89
N LEU A 49 -9.20 12.67 -8.40
CA LEU A 49 -10.55 13.20 -8.59
C LEU A 49 -11.43 13.09 -7.34
N LEU A 50 -10.88 12.56 -6.24
CA LEU A 50 -11.57 12.29 -4.98
C LEU A 50 -11.00 13.19 -3.85
N PRO A 51 -11.35 14.49 -3.83
CA PRO A 51 -10.72 15.46 -2.94
C PRO A 51 -11.04 15.28 -1.45
N GLU A 52 -12.10 14.53 -1.13
CA GLU A 52 -12.52 14.24 0.25
C GLU A 52 -12.10 12.84 0.72
N LEU A 53 -11.35 12.09 -0.08
CA LEU A 53 -10.91 10.75 0.27
C LEU A 53 -10.00 10.78 1.50
N SER A 54 -10.43 10.09 2.56
CA SER A 54 -9.73 9.95 3.84
C SER A 54 -9.33 8.52 4.15
N ASP A 55 -10.03 7.54 3.59
CA ASP A 55 -9.81 6.12 3.86
C ASP A 55 -9.62 5.38 2.54
N LEU A 56 -8.42 4.82 2.35
CA LEU A 56 -8.09 4.02 1.17
C LEU A 56 -7.79 2.58 1.58
N GLU A 57 -8.50 1.64 0.98
CA GLU A 57 -8.08 0.25 0.94
C GLU A 57 -7.65 -0.10 -0.49
N LEU A 58 -6.38 -0.46 -0.63
CA LEU A 58 -5.77 -0.89 -1.88
C LEU A 58 -5.38 -2.36 -1.75
N SER A 59 -6.08 -3.20 -2.49
CA SER A 59 -5.87 -4.64 -2.52
C SER A 59 -5.57 -5.11 -3.93
N PHE A 60 -4.96 -6.29 -4.03
CA PHE A 60 -4.85 -7.01 -5.29
C PHE A 60 -5.66 -8.31 -5.24
N GLU A 61 -6.29 -8.68 -6.36
CA GLU A 61 -7.07 -9.94 -6.47
C GLU A 61 -6.18 -11.17 -6.32
N TYR A 62 -4.98 -11.09 -6.90
CA TYR A 62 -3.87 -12.02 -6.72
C TYR A 62 -2.68 -11.26 -6.13
N ARG A 63 -1.74 -11.97 -5.51
CA ARG A 63 -0.53 -11.33 -4.96
C ARG A 63 0.21 -10.55 -6.04
N ASP A 64 0.62 -9.31 -5.73
CA ASP A 64 1.36 -8.43 -6.67
C ASP A 64 2.83 -8.84 -6.83
N GLU A 65 3.07 -10.07 -7.29
CA GLU A 65 4.43 -10.62 -7.49
C GLU A 65 5.24 -9.82 -8.53
N ALA A 66 4.55 -9.06 -9.40
CA ALA A 66 5.16 -8.21 -10.42
C ALA A 66 5.63 -6.84 -9.89
N GLY A 67 5.38 -6.51 -8.61
CA GLY A 67 5.80 -5.27 -7.98
C GLY A 67 5.15 -4.02 -8.59
N ARG A 68 3.90 -4.11 -9.04
CA ARG A 68 3.16 -2.99 -9.64
C ARG A 68 2.86 -1.89 -8.65
N PHE A 69 2.65 -2.23 -7.37
CA PHE A 69 2.50 -1.28 -6.28
C PHE A 69 3.72 -0.34 -6.20
N SER A 70 4.93 -0.88 -6.31
CA SER A 70 6.17 -0.08 -6.29
C SER A 70 6.23 0.94 -7.44
N GLU A 71 5.57 0.69 -8.57
CA GLU A 71 5.49 1.65 -9.67
C GLU A 71 4.67 2.90 -9.30
N ILE A 72 3.67 2.77 -8.42
CA ILE A 72 2.75 3.85 -8.04
C ILE A 72 3.00 4.45 -6.66
N ALA A 73 3.69 3.74 -5.76
CA ALA A 73 3.84 4.12 -4.35
C ALA A 73 4.38 5.55 -4.16
N LYS A 74 5.32 5.96 -5.01
CA LYS A 74 5.95 7.29 -4.99
C LYS A 74 5.04 8.43 -5.50
N ASP A 75 4.04 8.11 -6.32
CA ASP A 75 3.20 9.10 -7.02
C ASP A 75 1.77 9.13 -6.44
N LEU A 76 1.40 8.14 -5.61
CA LEU A 76 0.11 8.08 -4.94
C LEU A 76 0.07 9.07 -3.76
N TYR A 77 -0.58 10.21 -3.98
CA TYR A 77 -0.79 11.22 -2.94
C TYR A 77 -2.27 11.59 -2.82
N ILE A 78 -2.81 11.49 -1.61
CA ILE A 78 -4.19 11.78 -1.25
C ILE A 78 -4.18 12.82 -0.11
N PRO A 79 -4.52 14.09 -0.37
CA PRO A 79 -4.31 15.19 0.58
C PRO A 79 -5.01 15.03 1.95
N LYS A 80 -6.10 14.25 2.01
CA LYS A 80 -6.92 14.05 3.19
C LYS A 80 -6.82 12.66 3.79
N LEU A 81 -5.85 11.85 3.34
CA LEU A 81 -5.69 10.47 3.79
C LEU A 81 -5.41 10.43 5.30
N GLU A 82 -6.28 9.73 6.01
CA GLU A 82 -6.24 9.48 7.45
C GLU A 82 -6.05 7.98 7.74
N SER A 83 -6.55 7.11 6.86
CA SER A 83 -6.40 5.66 6.98
C SER A 83 -5.96 5.03 5.66
N VAL A 84 -5.01 4.11 5.71
CA VAL A 84 -4.61 3.28 4.58
C VAL A 84 -4.54 1.81 4.96
N THR A 85 -5.12 0.96 4.13
CA THR A 85 -4.98 -0.50 4.19
C THR A 85 -4.37 -0.99 2.88
N LEU A 86 -3.27 -1.74 2.97
CA LEU A 86 -2.65 -2.42 1.84
C LEU A 86 -2.84 -3.92 2.01
N HIS A 87 -3.30 -4.61 0.95
CA HIS A 87 -3.55 -6.04 0.99
C HIS A 87 -2.97 -6.77 -0.23
N LEU A 88 -2.30 -7.91 0.02
CA LEU A 88 -1.71 -8.80 -1.00
C LEU A 88 -0.64 -8.12 -1.88
N VAL A 89 0.21 -7.32 -1.25
CA VAL A 89 1.29 -6.59 -1.94
C VAL A 89 2.64 -7.25 -1.68
N ASP A 90 3.42 -7.46 -2.74
CA ASP A 90 4.85 -7.78 -2.66
C ASP A 90 5.64 -6.52 -2.98
N THR A 91 6.48 -6.08 -2.04
CA THR A 91 7.14 -4.78 -2.18
C THR A 91 8.34 -4.63 -1.26
N THR A 92 9.03 -3.49 -1.35
CA THR A 92 10.15 -3.14 -0.49
C THR A 92 9.70 -2.29 0.70
N LYS A 93 10.48 -2.31 1.78
CA LYS A 93 10.29 -1.38 2.92
C LYS A 93 10.38 0.08 2.48
N GLU A 94 11.21 0.38 1.48
CA GLU A 94 11.37 1.72 0.93
C GLU A 94 10.06 2.21 0.28
N ASP A 95 9.41 1.39 -0.54
CA ASP A 95 8.17 1.78 -1.25
C ASP A 95 7.01 2.05 -0.28
N ILE A 96 6.82 1.17 0.71
CA ILE A 96 5.83 1.40 1.78
C ILE A 96 6.17 2.69 2.52
N THR A 97 7.42 2.87 2.93
CA THR A 97 7.84 4.07 3.66
C THR A 97 7.58 5.34 2.87
N ILE A 98 7.90 5.36 1.58
CA ILE A 98 7.65 6.51 0.69
C ILE A 98 6.16 6.85 0.67
N LEU A 99 5.30 5.85 0.47
CA LEU A 99 3.85 6.05 0.46
C LEU A 99 3.33 6.60 1.80
N LEU A 100 3.76 6.03 2.93
CA LEU A 100 3.22 6.45 4.22
C LEU A 100 3.73 7.85 4.62
N LEU A 101 5.01 8.14 4.41
CA LEU A 101 5.61 9.42 4.80
C LEU A 101 5.14 10.59 3.93
N CYS A 102 4.74 10.35 2.68
CA CYS A 102 4.15 11.42 1.87
C CYS A 102 2.80 11.91 2.44
N HIS A 103 2.14 11.12 3.30
CA HIS A 103 0.89 11.44 3.99
C HIS A 103 1.06 11.84 5.47
N HIS A 104 2.29 12.12 5.93
CA HIS A 104 2.63 12.29 7.36
C HIS A 104 1.79 13.29 8.17
N ARG A 105 1.14 14.26 7.50
CA ARG A 105 0.37 15.31 8.19
C ARG A 105 -0.97 14.85 8.73
N ARG A 106 -1.56 13.81 8.14
CA ARG A 106 -2.94 13.39 8.43
C ARG A 106 -3.09 11.90 8.64
N LEU A 107 -2.18 11.08 8.13
CA LEU A 107 -2.25 9.64 8.30
C LEU A 107 -2.20 9.29 9.79
N ARG A 108 -3.22 8.57 10.26
CA ARG A 108 -3.41 8.11 11.64
C ARG A 108 -3.46 6.60 11.76
N THR A 109 -3.97 5.91 10.73
CA THR A 109 -4.15 4.47 10.76
C THR A 109 -3.49 3.82 9.55
N VAL A 110 -2.69 2.80 9.81
CA VAL A 110 -2.02 2.01 8.77
C VAL A 110 -2.25 0.54 9.05
N VAL A 111 -2.78 -0.19 8.06
CA VAL A 111 -2.92 -1.64 8.09
C VAL A 111 -2.17 -2.24 6.91
N LEU A 112 -1.21 -3.10 7.22
CA LEU A 112 -0.44 -3.87 6.27
C LEU A 112 -0.86 -5.33 6.38
N GLU A 113 -1.69 -5.80 5.45
CA GLU A 113 -2.24 -7.15 5.49
C GLU A 113 -1.68 -8.02 4.36
N SER A 114 -1.27 -9.23 4.70
CA SER A 114 -0.77 -10.20 3.73
C SER A 114 0.39 -9.67 2.86
N ILE A 115 1.24 -8.82 3.44
CA ILE A 115 2.38 -8.19 2.74
C ILE A 115 3.56 -9.15 2.72
N GLN A 116 4.20 -9.30 1.56
CA GLN A 116 5.51 -9.91 1.46
C GLN A 116 6.55 -8.80 1.26
N LEU A 117 7.39 -8.60 2.26
CA LEU A 117 8.42 -7.58 2.21
C LEU A 117 9.72 -8.19 1.68
N ASP A 118 10.33 -7.53 0.70
CA ASP A 118 11.70 -7.84 0.28
C ASP A 118 12.67 -7.57 1.46
N GLY A 119 13.38 -8.62 1.85
CA GLY A 119 14.27 -8.64 3.01
C GLY A 119 13.76 -9.46 4.20
N ASP A 120 14.67 -9.67 5.15
CA ASP A 120 14.43 -10.48 6.36
C ASP A 120 13.72 -9.68 7.46
N LEU A 121 13.64 -10.25 8.68
CA LEU A 121 12.99 -9.58 9.83
C LEU A 121 13.60 -8.20 10.15
N THR A 122 14.87 -7.95 9.79
CA THR A 122 15.48 -6.64 9.98
C THR A 122 14.87 -5.57 9.08
N ALA A 123 14.37 -5.95 7.89
CA ALA A 123 13.63 -5.06 6.99
C ALA A 123 12.31 -4.61 7.61
N TRP A 124 11.55 -5.54 8.19
CA TRP A 124 10.30 -5.27 8.91
C TRP A 124 10.54 -4.39 10.14
N ARG A 125 11.56 -4.73 10.93
CA ARG A 125 11.94 -3.92 12.09
C ARG A 125 12.27 -2.49 11.69
N TRP A 126 13.07 -2.31 10.64
CA TRP A 126 13.41 -0.99 10.13
C TRP A 126 12.17 -0.21 9.71
N LEU A 127 11.26 -0.85 8.97
CA LEU A 127 10.00 -0.23 8.53
C LEU A 127 9.19 0.26 9.74
N ILE A 128 9.02 -0.59 10.75
CA ILE A 128 8.30 -0.25 11.99
C ILE A 128 8.96 0.93 12.70
N GLU A 129 10.28 0.89 12.89
CA GLU A 129 11.00 1.97 13.55
C GLU A 129 10.88 3.30 12.81
N VAL A 130 10.95 3.31 11.47
CA VAL A 130 10.87 4.53 10.68
C VAL A 130 9.45 5.08 10.67
N VAL A 131 8.45 4.24 10.39
CA VAL A 131 7.04 4.65 10.31
C VAL A 131 6.58 5.17 11.67
N TRP A 132 6.79 4.42 12.75
CA TRP A 132 6.32 4.80 14.08
C TRP A 132 6.98 6.09 14.61
N ARG A 133 8.26 6.30 14.33
CA ARG A 133 8.97 7.51 14.79
C ARG A 133 8.69 8.75 13.96
N SER A 134 8.27 8.56 12.71
CA SER A 134 8.10 9.66 11.76
C SER A 134 6.64 10.09 11.60
N LEU A 135 5.70 9.25 12.01
CA LEU A 135 4.27 9.48 11.89
C LEU A 135 3.62 9.52 13.27
N GLU A 136 2.64 10.42 13.42
CA GLU A 136 1.76 10.47 14.59
C GLU A 136 0.58 9.52 14.35
N LEU A 137 0.82 8.22 14.43
CA LEU A 137 -0.21 7.19 14.23
C LEU A 137 -0.99 6.95 15.53
N ASP A 138 -2.29 6.73 15.38
CA ASP A 138 -3.16 6.18 16.42
C ASP A 138 -3.08 4.64 16.41
N GLU A 139 -2.87 4.03 15.24
CA GLU A 139 -2.78 2.58 15.09
C GLU A 139 -1.91 2.18 13.89
N PHE A 140 -1.03 1.20 14.11
CA PHE A 140 -0.25 0.55 13.07
C PHE A 140 -0.32 -0.98 13.21
N CYS A 141 -0.90 -1.64 12.20
CA CYS A 141 -1.11 -3.08 12.19
C CYS A 141 -0.35 -3.75 11.04
N ILE A 142 0.27 -4.89 11.34
CA ILE A 142 0.87 -5.80 10.36
C ILE A 142 0.24 -7.17 10.60
N LEU A 143 -0.53 -7.65 9.62
CA LEU A 143 -1.36 -8.83 9.73
C LEU A 143 -0.99 -9.84 8.66
N SER A 144 -0.90 -11.11 9.04
CA SER A 144 -0.66 -12.24 8.13
C SER A 144 0.47 -12.01 7.12
N SER A 145 1.54 -11.30 7.49
CA SER A 145 2.59 -10.87 6.57
C SER A 145 3.84 -11.78 6.62
N TRP A 146 4.75 -11.63 5.66
CA TRP A 146 5.92 -12.49 5.50
C TRP A 146 7.23 -11.71 5.32
N ALA A 147 8.33 -12.30 5.78
CA ALA A 147 9.71 -11.86 5.56
C ALA A 147 10.48 -12.92 4.77
N GLU A 148 11.49 -12.51 4.00
CA GLU A 148 12.39 -13.46 3.35
C GLU A 148 13.26 -14.23 4.36
N ARG A 149 13.50 -15.50 4.06
CA ARG A 149 14.50 -16.37 4.70
C ARG A 149 15.57 -16.72 3.69
N LYS A 150 16.81 -16.38 4.01
CA LYS A 150 17.97 -16.65 3.14
C LYS A 150 18.45 -18.11 3.16
N ASP A 151 18.06 -18.91 4.15
CA ASP A 151 18.78 -20.15 4.48
C ASP A 151 17.96 -21.47 4.49
N GLU A 152 16.71 -21.48 4.02
CA GLU A 152 15.88 -22.71 4.02
C GLU A 152 15.12 -22.95 2.70
N GLY A 153 14.71 -24.21 2.46
CA GLY A 153 13.93 -24.60 1.27
C GLY A 153 12.55 -23.95 1.14
N PHE A 154 12.13 -23.19 2.15
CA PHE A 154 11.00 -22.27 2.10
C PHE A 154 11.53 -20.83 2.24
N PRO A 155 11.42 -20.00 1.19
CA PRO A 155 12.08 -18.69 1.14
C PRO A 155 11.41 -17.63 2.03
N PHE A 156 10.34 -17.95 2.76
CA PHE A 156 9.58 -16.96 3.54
C PHE A 156 9.22 -17.46 4.95
N ALA A 157 9.32 -16.56 5.93
CA ALA A 157 8.84 -16.74 7.29
C ALA A 157 7.57 -15.91 7.50
N LYS A 158 6.52 -16.54 8.03
CA LYS A 158 5.33 -15.81 8.49
C LYS A 158 5.68 -14.99 9.73
N LEU A 159 5.32 -13.71 9.74
CA LEU A 159 5.36 -12.85 10.92
C LEU A 159 4.16 -13.14 11.81
N GLU A 160 4.36 -13.01 13.12
CA GLU A 160 3.24 -12.89 14.05
C GLU A 160 2.50 -11.57 13.78
N ASP A 161 1.19 -11.57 14.02
CA ASP A 161 0.38 -10.38 13.85
C ASP A 161 0.81 -9.33 14.89
N ILE A 162 1.03 -8.11 14.41
CA ILE A 162 1.54 -6.98 15.18
C ILE A 162 0.48 -5.88 15.18
N THR A 163 0.22 -5.33 16.36
CA THR A 163 -0.61 -4.14 16.55
C THR A 163 0.13 -3.19 17.49
N ILE A 164 0.37 -1.97 17.01
CA ILE A 164 1.03 -0.90 17.75
C ILE A 164 0.06 0.26 17.88
N VAL A 165 -0.24 0.64 19.13
CA VAL A 165 -1.17 1.74 19.47
C VAL A 165 -0.55 2.75 20.44
N ASP A 166 0.63 2.43 20.98
CA ASP A 166 1.37 3.27 21.91
C ASP A 166 2.87 2.90 21.91
N ASN A 167 3.66 3.64 22.68
CA ASN A 167 5.09 3.39 22.79
C ASN A 167 5.45 2.08 23.50
N ASP A 168 4.56 1.55 24.34
CA ASP A 168 4.82 0.31 25.08
C ASP A 168 4.70 -0.88 24.12
N SER A 169 3.60 -0.98 23.38
CA SER A 169 3.40 -1.95 22.30
C SER A 169 4.49 -1.84 21.22
N TYR A 170 4.91 -0.63 20.85
CA TYR A 170 6.05 -0.43 19.94
C TYR A 170 7.35 -1.05 20.48
N ASN A 171 7.68 -0.79 21.74
CA ASN A 171 8.92 -1.29 22.35
C ASN A 171 8.92 -2.81 22.46
N ASP A 172 7.78 -3.42 22.77
CA ASP A 172 7.64 -4.88 22.84
C ASP A 172 7.84 -5.53 21.47
N VAL A 173 7.21 -4.98 20.43
CA VAL A 173 7.33 -5.47 19.05
C VAL A 173 8.78 -5.38 18.55
N VAL A 174 9.43 -4.22 18.71
CA VAL A 174 10.81 -4.02 18.23
C VAL A 174 11.81 -4.94 18.95
N ARG A 175 11.56 -5.30 20.21
CA ARG A 175 12.36 -6.28 20.95
C ARG A 175 12.11 -7.72 20.50
N GLY A 176 10.88 -8.03 20.07
CA GLY A 176 10.51 -9.36 19.55
C GLY A 176 11.10 -9.67 18.18
N LEU A 177 11.41 -8.65 17.38
CA LEU A 177 12.00 -8.78 16.04
C LEU A 177 13.55 -8.82 16.05
N ILE A 178 14.17 -9.41 17.09
CA ILE A 178 15.64 -9.56 17.25
C ILE A 178 16.08 -10.99 16.90
#